data_AF-A0A2J5HGF7-F1
#
_entry.id   AF-A0A2J5HGF7-F1
#
_cell.length_a   1.000
_cell.length_b   1.000
_cell.length_c   1.000
_cell.angle_alpha   90.00
_cell.angle_beta   90.00
_cell.angle_gamma   90.00
#
_symmetry.space_group_name_H-M   'P 1'
#
loop_
_entity.id
_entity.type
_entity.pdbx_description
1 polymer ?
#
loop_
_entity_poly.entity_id
_entity_poly.type
_entity_poly.pdbx_seq_one_letter_code
_entity_poly.pdbx_strand_id
1 'polypeptide(L)'
;MTIAGSNNAELQSINPFDQLLVESQNDSTQLQERYENHRSHRNAQYQTKLLSPAFPGYQIDEILSKLHSNDSHDEPFIDPRNNLNIYARPPQHIRDLVAEVQREIQQVAPTIWVTPQDGLHMTVLEMASGQTPSEIDSRFAHLERSGVLPELLDYPLQHRVRLVKPTVSYDDTAMALSFLPVAGTDDGYTYHHLRRDMYGRVTNTGLPVKPRYIHPSAHITIARFVTQEGFQTGGVVDRNHVASLVDKVEQINRALREKYWAVDDGVLSSTKAKLLPQKADLCLPRNQVNVPKTRRTYCKSKDCHKHQQHKVTQYKAGKASLYAQGKRRYDRKQSGYGGQTKPVFHKKAKTTKKIVLRLECTACKAKKQLSLKRCKHFELGGDKKTKGAALVF
;
A
#
# COMPACT_ATOMS: atom_id res chain seq x y z
N MET A 1 28.65 54.99 13.68
CA MET A 1 27.38 54.46 14.20
C MET A 1 26.36 54.53 13.06
N THR A 2 26.28 53.49 12.23
CA THR A 2 25.06 53.20 11.45
C THR A 2 25.10 51.72 11.07
N ILE A 3 24.10 50.98 11.55
CA ILE A 3 23.98 49.53 11.49
C ILE A 3 23.50 49.15 10.08
N ALA A 4 24.30 48.39 9.33
CA ALA A 4 23.86 47.71 8.13
C ALA A 4 23.07 46.46 8.54
N GLY A 5 21.75 46.58 8.51
CA GLY A 5 20.80 45.49 8.79
C GLY A 5 20.86 44.41 7.73
N SER A 6 21.35 43.26 8.17
CA SER A 6 21.32 41.94 7.54
C SER A 6 19.89 41.45 7.32
N ASN A 7 19.32 41.65 6.12
CA ASN A 7 18.00 41.11 5.75
C ASN A 7 18.01 40.21 4.51
N ASN A 8 19.10 39.49 4.24
CA ASN A 8 19.15 38.47 3.17
C ASN A 8 19.22 37.02 3.70
N ALA A 9 18.97 36.81 4.99
CA ALA A 9 18.98 35.49 5.65
C ALA A 9 17.61 35.03 6.19
N GLU A 10 16.54 35.84 6.06
CA GLU A 10 15.24 35.57 6.69
C GLU A 10 14.14 35.04 5.75
N LEU A 11 14.42 34.82 4.46
CA LEU A 11 13.56 33.97 3.61
C LEU A 11 13.96 32.50 3.77
N GLN A 12 14.00 32.02 5.02
CA GLN A 12 13.93 30.59 5.28
C GLN A 12 12.60 30.07 4.75
N SER A 13 12.69 29.05 3.91
CA SER A 13 11.59 28.49 3.12
C SER A 13 10.36 28.18 3.98
N ILE A 14 9.29 28.95 3.82
CA ILE A 14 7.99 28.64 4.40
C ILE A 14 7.58 27.26 3.89
N ASN A 15 7.30 26.33 4.80
CA ASN A 15 6.81 25.01 4.43
C ASN A 15 5.39 25.18 3.86
N PRO A 16 5.14 24.80 2.60
CA PRO A 16 3.85 25.04 1.96
C PRO A 16 2.69 24.27 2.61
N PHE A 17 2.99 23.26 3.43
CA PHE A 17 1.98 22.51 4.18
C PHE A 17 1.61 23.18 5.51
N ASP A 18 2.35 24.18 5.99
CA ASP A 18 2.00 24.89 7.22
C ASP A 18 0.77 25.78 7.04
N GLN A 19 0.57 26.33 5.84
CA GLN A 19 -0.55 27.24 5.57
C GLN A 19 -1.90 26.60 5.91
N LEU A 20 -2.15 25.37 5.44
CA LEU A 20 -3.42 24.69 5.70
C LEU A 20 -3.58 24.32 7.18
N LEU A 21 -2.48 24.00 7.88
CA LEU A 21 -2.51 23.75 9.32
C LEU A 21 -2.91 25.02 10.08
N VAL A 22 -2.32 26.17 9.74
CA VAL A 22 -2.67 27.47 10.34
C VAL A 22 -4.13 27.83 10.07
N GLU A 23 -4.59 27.73 8.82
CA GLU A 23 -5.97 28.01 8.43
C GLU A 23 -7.01 27.08 9.07
N SER A 24 -6.58 25.88 9.47
CA SER A 24 -7.42 24.90 10.17
C SER A 24 -7.19 24.90 11.68
N GLN A 25 -6.41 25.85 12.21
CA GLN A 25 -6.04 25.94 13.63
C GLN A 25 -5.43 24.64 14.19
N ASN A 26 -4.76 23.88 13.32
CA ASN A 26 -4.25 22.55 13.60
C ASN A 26 -5.31 21.54 14.09
N ASP A 27 -6.60 21.82 13.85
CA ASP A 27 -7.71 20.95 14.21
C ASP A 27 -7.92 19.86 13.14
N SER A 28 -7.94 18.60 13.58
CA SER A 28 -8.04 17.45 12.69
C SER A 28 -9.40 17.36 11.97
N THR A 29 -10.47 17.88 12.57
CA THR A 29 -11.82 17.90 11.98
C THR A 29 -11.90 18.95 10.89
N GLN A 30 -11.42 20.16 11.15
CA GLN A 30 -11.30 21.23 10.15
C GLN A 30 -10.40 20.79 8.99
N LEU A 31 -9.27 20.12 9.26
CA LEU A 31 -8.42 19.57 8.20
C LEU A 31 -9.16 18.54 7.33
N GLN A 32 -9.91 17.61 7.95
CA GLN A 32 -10.71 16.66 7.19
C GLN A 32 -11.76 17.35 6.31
N GLU A 33 -12.44 18.36 6.85
CA GLU A 33 -13.43 19.16 6.12
C GLU A 33 -12.78 19.92 4.94
N ARG A 34 -11.60 20.51 5.12
CA ARG A 34 -10.86 21.17 4.03
C ARG A 34 -10.49 20.19 2.92
N TYR A 35 -10.07 18.97 3.25
CA TYR A 35 -9.81 17.92 2.27
C TYR A 35 -11.09 17.50 1.52
N GLU A 36 -12.20 17.35 2.23
CA GLU A 36 -13.51 17.01 1.65
C GLU A 36 -14.00 18.11 0.71
N ASN A 37 -14.01 19.35 1.18
CA ASN A 37 -14.38 20.51 0.38
C ASN A 37 -13.52 20.61 -0.87
N HIS A 38 -12.19 20.48 -0.75
CA HIS A 38 -11.32 20.56 -1.92
C HIS A 38 -11.67 19.51 -3.00
N ARG A 39 -11.81 18.23 -2.63
CA ARG A 39 -12.10 17.18 -3.62
C ARG A 39 -13.52 17.28 -4.18
N SER A 40 -14.50 17.70 -3.37
CA SER A 40 -15.90 17.79 -3.79
C SER A 40 -16.14 19.00 -4.71
N HIS A 41 -15.58 20.17 -4.39
CA HIS A 41 -15.61 21.33 -5.30
C HIS A 41 -14.91 21.01 -6.61
N ARG A 42 -13.76 20.34 -6.55
CA ARG A 42 -13.02 19.96 -7.75
C ARG A 42 -13.81 18.99 -8.64
N ASN A 43 -14.42 17.96 -8.06
CA ASN A 43 -15.29 17.04 -8.82
C ASN A 43 -16.46 17.78 -9.45
N ALA A 44 -17.16 18.66 -8.72
CA ALA A 44 -18.28 19.43 -9.25
C ALA A 44 -17.85 20.39 -10.39
N GLN A 45 -16.69 21.04 -10.24
CA GLN A 45 -16.12 21.89 -11.28
C GLN A 45 -15.83 21.09 -12.56
N TYR A 46 -15.18 19.93 -12.44
CA TYR A 46 -14.87 19.10 -13.61
C TYR A 46 -16.09 18.40 -14.18
N GLN A 47 -17.07 18.02 -13.37
CA GLN A 47 -18.37 17.56 -13.86
C GLN A 47 -19.01 18.60 -14.78
N THR A 48 -19.07 19.86 -14.32
CA THR A 48 -19.61 20.97 -15.11
C THR A 48 -18.78 21.20 -16.39
N LYS A 49 -17.45 21.15 -16.28
CA LYS A 49 -16.54 21.32 -17.44
C LYS A 49 -16.73 20.22 -18.48
N LEU A 50 -16.76 18.96 -18.07
CA LEU A 50 -16.84 17.80 -18.97
C LEU A 50 -18.20 17.70 -19.66
N LEU A 51 -19.28 18.06 -18.96
CA LEU A 51 -20.64 18.07 -19.52
C LEU A 51 -20.96 19.34 -20.32
N SER A 52 -20.06 20.33 -20.34
CA SER A 52 -20.26 21.56 -21.08
C SER A 52 -20.27 21.31 -22.60
N PRO A 53 -21.14 21.99 -23.36
CA PRO A 53 -21.09 21.96 -24.82
C PRO A 53 -19.74 22.42 -25.38
N ALA A 54 -18.99 23.23 -24.64
CA ALA A 54 -17.67 23.76 -25.02
C ALA A 54 -16.49 22.85 -24.64
N PHE A 55 -16.73 21.65 -24.11
CA PHE A 55 -15.66 20.72 -23.76
C PHE A 55 -14.88 20.28 -25.02
N PRO A 56 -13.56 20.55 -25.11
CA PRO A 56 -12.77 20.26 -26.31
C PRO A 56 -12.37 18.78 -26.46
N GLY A 57 -12.60 17.96 -25.44
CA GLY A 57 -12.13 16.58 -25.36
C GLY A 57 -11.09 16.39 -24.24
N TYR A 58 -10.77 15.12 -23.95
CA TYR A 58 -9.83 14.78 -22.90
C TYR A 58 -8.39 15.16 -23.29
N GLN A 59 -7.58 15.57 -22.32
CA GLN A 59 -6.15 15.80 -22.52
C GLN A 59 -5.43 14.45 -22.51
N ILE A 60 -4.76 14.15 -23.62
CA ILE A 60 -4.09 12.87 -23.83
C ILE A 60 -2.70 12.91 -23.18
N ASP A 61 -2.38 11.89 -22.38
CA ASP A 61 -1.02 11.66 -21.90
C ASP A 61 -0.17 11.08 -23.04
N GLU A 62 0.46 11.96 -23.83
CA GLU A 62 1.22 11.57 -25.02
C GLU A 62 2.37 10.60 -24.72
N ILE A 63 3.03 10.76 -23.56
CA ILE A 63 4.14 9.89 -23.16
C ILE A 63 3.61 8.50 -22.86
N LEU A 64 2.53 8.40 -22.09
CA LEU A 64 1.89 7.13 -21.79
C LEU A 64 1.26 6.49 -23.03
N SER A 65 0.69 7.29 -23.93
CA SER A 65 0.21 6.84 -25.24
C SER A 65 1.34 6.20 -26.04
N LYS A 66 2.52 6.85 -26.13
CA LYS A 66 3.70 6.32 -26.84
C LYS A 66 4.27 5.05 -26.20
N LEU A 67 4.23 4.95 -24.87
CA LEU A 67 4.65 3.74 -24.15
C LEU A 67 3.66 2.57 -24.35
N HIS A 68 2.40 2.87 -24.67
CA HIS A 68 1.35 1.86 -24.85
C HIS A 68 1.10 1.49 -26.31
N SER A 69 1.39 2.39 -27.25
CA SER A 69 1.36 2.09 -28.68
C SER A 69 2.39 1.02 -28.99
N ASN A 70 1.93 -0.17 -29.38
CA ASN A 70 2.74 -1.27 -29.89
C ASN A 70 3.29 -0.98 -31.30
N ASP A 71 3.69 0.26 -31.59
CA ASP A 71 4.33 0.56 -32.86
C ASP A 71 5.67 -0.17 -32.86
N SER A 72 5.76 -1.14 -33.76
CA SER A 72 6.92 -1.98 -34.06
C SER A 72 8.02 -1.13 -34.69
N HIS A 73 8.57 -0.21 -33.89
CA HIS A 73 9.81 0.48 -34.16
C HIS A 73 10.98 -0.36 -33.65
N ASP A 74 12.11 -0.30 -34.35
CA ASP A 74 13.34 -1.02 -33.98
C ASP A 74 13.89 -0.60 -32.60
N GLU A 75 13.48 0.57 -32.08
CA GLU A 75 13.80 1.03 -30.74
C GLU A 75 12.54 1.39 -29.92
N PRO A 76 12.40 0.87 -28.68
CA PRO A 76 11.26 1.19 -27.82
C PRO A 76 11.33 2.64 -27.33
N PHE A 77 10.19 3.34 -27.34
CA PHE A 77 10.11 4.68 -26.76
C PHE A 77 10.43 4.65 -25.25
N ILE A 78 11.29 5.56 -24.80
CA ILE A 78 11.72 5.69 -23.40
C ILE A 78 11.12 6.97 -22.83
N ASP A 79 10.46 6.87 -21.67
CA ASP A 79 9.98 8.07 -20.95
C ASP A 79 11.19 8.92 -20.51
N PRO A 80 11.34 10.16 -21.00
CA PRO A 80 12.49 10.99 -20.65
C PRO A 80 12.40 11.59 -19.25
N ARG A 81 11.25 11.48 -18.57
CA ARG A 81 10.99 12.15 -17.28
C ARG A 81 11.56 11.33 -16.13
N ASN A 82 12.59 11.86 -15.48
CA ASN A 82 13.07 11.31 -14.22
C ASN A 82 12.49 12.08 -13.04
N ASN A 83 12.01 11.36 -12.03
CA ASN A 83 11.35 11.93 -10.86
C ASN A 83 11.98 11.37 -9.58
N LEU A 84 12.00 12.15 -8.51
CA LEU A 84 12.45 11.74 -7.18
C LEU A 84 11.35 12.04 -6.17
N ASN A 85 10.73 10.98 -5.65
CA ASN A 85 9.52 11.05 -4.83
C ASN A 85 9.57 10.06 -3.66
N ILE A 86 8.87 10.39 -2.57
CA ILE A 86 8.48 9.43 -1.53
C ILE A 86 7.04 9.01 -1.80
N TYR A 87 6.84 7.71 -2.04
CA TYR A 87 5.50 7.16 -2.24
C TYR A 87 5.14 6.11 -1.19
N ALA A 88 3.85 5.98 -0.92
CA ALA A 88 3.27 4.91 -0.13
C ALA A 88 2.62 3.88 -1.05
N ARG A 89 2.92 2.60 -0.85
CA ARG A 89 2.28 1.50 -1.57
C ARG A 89 0.96 1.11 -0.90
N PRO A 90 -0.17 1.07 -1.63
CA PRO A 90 -1.44 0.70 -1.04
C PRO A 90 -1.44 -0.77 -0.59
N PRO A 91 -2.12 -1.09 0.52
CA PRO A 91 -2.31 -2.46 0.96
C PRO A 91 -3.24 -3.22 0.00
N GLN A 92 -3.23 -4.56 0.07
CA GLN A 92 -3.95 -5.43 -0.87
C GLN A 92 -5.43 -5.08 -1.01
N HIS A 93 -6.15 -4.82 0.09
CA HIS A 93 -7.58 -4.50 0.03
C HIS A 93 -7.89 -3.20 -0.71
N ILE A 94 -6.97 -2.22 -0.71
CA ILE A 94 -7.11 -0.99 -1.51
C ILE A 94 -6.79 -1.26 -2.98
N ARG A 95 -5.82 -2.14 -3.27
CA ARG A 95 -5.54 -2.60 -4.64
C ARG A 95 -6.74 -3.34 -5.24
N ASP A 96 -7.36 -4.21 -4.46
CA ASP A 96 -8.58 -4.93 -4.85
C ASP A 96 -9.74 -3.95 -5.13
N LEU A 97 -9.91 -2.92 -4.29
CA LEU A 97 -10.88 -1.85 -4.51
C LEU A 97 -10.60 -1.07 -5.80
N VAL A 98 -9.34 -0.69 -6.04
CA VAL A 98 -8.94 0.00 -7.28
C VAL A 98 -9.22 -0.88 -8.49
N ALA A 99 -8.94 -2.19 -8.43
CA ALA A 99 -9.24 -3.12 -9.52
C ALA A 99 -10.74 -3.22 -9.82
N GLU A 100 -11.58 -3.19 -8.78
CA GLU A 100 -13.05 -3.16 -8.92
C GLU A 100 -13.51 -1.88 -9.64
N VAL A 101 -13.04 -0.72 -9.17
CA VAL A 101 -13.34 0.59 -9.76
C VAL A 101 -12.84 0.68 -11.22
N GLN A 102 -11.61 0.27 -11.49
CA GLN A 102 -11.03 0.27 -12.84
C GLN A 102 -11.87 -0.56 -13.81
N ARG A 103 -12.31 -1.75 -13.39
CA ARG A 103 -13.15 -2.63 -14.21
C ARG A 103 -14.51 -2.00 -14.52
N GLU A 104 -15.14 -1.31 -13.57
CA GLU A 104 -16.40 -0.60 -13.82
C GLU A 104 -16.22 0.58 -14.78
N ILE A 105 -15.15 1.34 -14.65
CA ILE A 105 -14.81 2.45 -15.56
C ILE A 105 -14.59 1.91 -16.99
N GLN A 106 -13.84 0.81 -17.13
CA GLN A 106 -13.54 0.22 -18.44
C GLN A 106 -14.76 -0.34 -19.17
N GLN A 107 -15.90 -0.59 -18.50
CA GLN A 107 -17.15 -0.99 -19.17
C GLN A 107 -17.71 0.13 -20.07
N VAL A 108 -17.47 1.39 -19.72
CA VAL A 108 -17.92 2.57 -20.48
C VAL A 108 -16.78 3.27 -21.21
N ALA A 109 -15.53 3.02 -20.81
CA ALA A 109 -14.32 3.61 -21.38
C ALA A 109 -13.25 2.52 -21.62
N PRO A 110 -13.43 1.59 -22.59
CA PRO A 110 -12.53 0.45 -22.77
C PRO A 110 -11.11 0.85 -23.18
N THR A 111 -10.95 2.01 -23.82
CA THR A 111 -9.70 2.58 -24.33
C THR A 111 -8.93 3.38 -23.28
N ILE A 112 -9.49 3.57 -22.08
CA ILE A 112 -8.79 4.27 -21.00
C ILE A 112 -7.63 3.41 -20.48
N TRP A 113 -6.48 4.04 -20.27
CA TRP A 113 -5.39 3.35 -19.63
C TRP A 113 -5.64 3.27 -18.13
N VAL A 114 -5.51 2.07 -17.56
CA VAL A 114 -5.64 1.82 -16.13
C VAL A 114 -4.27 1.55 -15.52
N THR A 115 -4.01 2.14 -14.35
CA THR A 115 -2.73 1.94 -13.65
C THR A 115 -2.57 0.49 -13.23
N PRO A 116 -1.47 -0.20 -13.60
CA PRO A 116 -1.19 -1.58 -13.20
C PRO A 116 -1.15 -1.73 -11.68
N GLN A 117 -1.58 -2.90 -11.19
CA GLN A 117 -1.74 -3.17 -9.75
C GLN A 117 -0.43 -3.09 -8.94
N ASP A 118 0.68 -3.47 -9.57
CA ASP A 118 2.04 -3.33 -9.05
C ASP A 118 2.60 -1.92 -9.20
N GLY A 119 2.03 -1.11 -10.11
CA GLY A 119 2.30 0.30 -10.31
C GLY A 119 1.56 1.23 -9.34
N LEU A 120 0.50 0.77 -8.66
CA LEU A 120 -0.29 1.61 -7.75
C LEU A 120 0.54 2.18 -6.60
N HIS A 121 0.42 3.49 -6.37
CA HIS A 121 1.09 4.21 -5.30
C HIS A 121 0.38 5.54 -4.99
N MET A 122 0.60 6.07 -3.80
CA MET A 122 0.23 7.43 -3.40
C MET A 122 1.50 8.24 -3.18
N THR A 123 1.61 9.38 -3.83
CA THR A 123 2.75 10.29 -3.61
C THR A 123 2.56 11.02 -2.27
N VAL A 124 3.50 10.84 -1.35
CA VAL A 124 3.52 11.52 -0.05
C VAL A 124 4.27 12.84 -0.17
N LEU A 125 5.43 12.81 -0.80
CA LEU A 125 6.26 13.98 -1.08
C LEU A 125 6.86 13.86 -2.49
N GLU A 126 6.65 14.89 -3.30
CA GLU A 126 7.34 15.07 -4.58
C GLU A 126 8.51 16.01 -4.37
N MET A 127 9.73 15.55 -4.66
CA MET A 127 10.95 16.35 -4.48
C MET A 127 11.45 16.94 -5.80
N ALA A 128 11.37 16.14 -6.87
CA ALA A 128 11.74 16.58 -8.21
C ALA A 128 10.91 15.84 -9.27
N SER A 129 10.52 16.54 -10.34
CA SER A 129 9.80 15.94 -11.45
C SER A 129 10.33 16.42 -12.80
N GLY A 130 10.42 15.49 -13.76
CA GLY A 130 10.84 15.78 -15.14
C GLY A 130 12.26 16.33 -15.24
N GLN A 131 13.20 15.81 -14.45
CA GLN A 131 14.60 16.25 -14.46
C GLN A 131 15.47 15.29 -15.28
N THR A 132 16.71 15.69 -15.55
CA THR A 132 17.72 14.80 -16.14
C THR A 132 18.20 13.75 -15.13
N PRO A 133 18.74 12.60 -15.59
CA PRO A 133 19.28 11.58 -14.69
C PRO A 133 20.36 12.13 -13.75
N SER A 134 21.28 12.96 -14.26
CA SER A 134 22.36 13.55 -13.47
C SER A 134 21.85 14.47 -12.35
N GLU A 135 20.80 15.25 -12.60
CA GLU A 135 20.16 16.07 -11.58
C GLU A 135 19.48 15.22 -10.50
N ILE A 136 18.81 14.13 -10.88
CA ILE A 136 18.19 13.20 -9.93
C ILE A 136 19.27 12.50 -9.09
N ASP A 137 20.33 12.01 -9.71
CA ASP A 137 21.44 11.35 -9.02
C ASP A 137 22.14 12.29 -8.03
N SER A 138 22.36 13.55 -8.42
CA SER A 138 22.92 14.58 -7.55
C SER A 138 22.04 14.84 -6.32
N ARG A 139 20.72 14.97 -6.53
CA ARG A 139 19.75 15.15 -5.44
C ARG A 139 19.68 13.92 -4.53
N PHE A 140 19.68 12.72 -5.10
CA PHE A 140 19.68 11.48 -4.34
C PHE A 140 20.98 11.33 -3.51
N ALA A 141 22.14 11.57 -4.11
CA ALA A 141 23.43 11.54 -3.43
C ALA A 141 23.52 12.59 -2.30
N HIS A 142 22.86 13.74 -2.45
CA HIS A 142 22.72 14.72 -1.37
C HIS A 142 21.93 14.15 -0.18
N LEU A 143 20.76 13.55 -0.44
CA LEU A 143 19.94 12.92 0.59
C LEU A 143 20.67 11.77 1.29
N GLU A 144 21.38 10.93 0.53
CA GLU A 144 22.17 9.83 1.08
C GLU A 144 23.29 10.34 2.00
N ARG A 145 24.07 11.34 1.55
CA ARG A 145 25.13 11.96 2.36
C ARG A 145 24.61 12.67 3.62
N SER A 146 23.41 13.23 3.57
CA SER A 146 22.79 13.87 4.73
C SER A 146 22.35 12.88 5.82
N GLY A 147 22.25 11.58 5.50
CA GLY A 147 21.76 10.56 6.43
C GLY A 147 20.26 10.61 6.72
N VAL A 148 19.49 11.46 6.02
CA VAL A 148 18.05 11.67 6.29
C VAL A 148 17.16 10.52 5.80
N LEU A 149 17.65 9.69 4.86
CA LEU A 149 16.83 8.66 4.19
C LEU A 149 16.23 7.61 5.16
N PRO A 150 16.99 6.99 6.09
CA PRO A 150 16.41 6.06 7.06
C PRO A 150 15.36 6.74 7.94
N GLU A 151 15.63 7.98 8.36
CA GLU A 151 14.70 8.75 9.19
C GLU A 151 13.38 9.00 8.45
N LEU A 152 13.42 9.42 7.18
CA LEU A 152 12.22 9.63 6.36
C LEU A 152 11.41 8.34 6.16
N LEU A 153 12.08 7.22 5.91
CA LEU A 153 11.42 5.94 5.62
C LEU A 153 10.84 5.29 6.89
N ASP A 154 11.49 5.47 8.04
CA ASP A 154 11.03 4.95 9.32
C ASP A 154 10.05 5.89 10.03
N TYR A 155 10.00 7.17 9.65
CA TYR A 155 9.12 8.16 10.29
C TYR A 155 7.65 7.74 10.39
N PRO A 156 7.01 7.18 9.33
CA PRO A 156 5.63 6.71 9.39
C PRO A 156 5.42 5.50 10.33
N LEU A 157 6.50 4.80 10.75
CA LEU A 157 6.39 3.71 11.73
C LEU A 157 6.01 4.25 13.12
N GLN A 158 6.48 5.46 13.43
CA GLN A 158 6.21 6.18 14.68
C GLN A 158 5.03 7.15 14.54
N HIS A 159 4.82 7.72 13.35
CA HIS A 159 3.79 8.73 13.06
C HIS A 159 2.75 8.14 12.10
N ARG A 160 1.90 7.25 12.63
CA ARG A 160 0.96 6.47 11.82
C ARG A 160 -0.26 7.30 11.46
N VAL A 161 -0.42 7.56 10.16
CA VAL A 161 -1.59 8.24 9.61
C VAL A 161 -2.62 7.25 9.08
N ARG A 162 -3.89 7.63 9.14
CA ARG A 162 -5.01 6.84 8.61
C ARG A 162 -5.79 7.68 7.61
N LEU A 163 -6.30 6.99 6.58
CA LEU A 163 -7.07 7.57 5.49
C LEU A 163 -8.41 6.83 5.39
N VAL A 164 -9.49 7.57 5.15
CA VAL A 164 -10.87 7.06 5.14
C VAL A 164 -11.68 7.68 4.00
N LYS A 165 -12.96 7.27 3.88
CA LYS A 165 -13.94 7.88 2.99
C LYS A 165 -13.44 7.94 1.52
N PRO A 166 -13.18 6.78 0.87
CA PRO A 166 -12.69 6.75 -0.51
C PRO A 166 -13.69 7.38 -1.49
N THR A 167 -13.19 8.04 -2.52
CA THR A 167 -13.98 8.65 -3.62
C THR A 167 -13.15 8.70 -4.89
N VAL A 168 -13.77 8.47 -6.04
CA VAL A 168 -13.15 8.67 -7.34
C VAL A 168 -13.20 10.16 -7.67
N SER A 169 -12.02 10.78 -7.73
CA SER A 169 -11.82 12.13 -8.25
C SER A 169 -11.37 12.05 -9.71
N TYR A 170 -11.86 12.96 -10.54
CA TYR A 170 -11.60 12.95 -11.97
C TYR A 170 -11.45 14.36 -12.54
N ASP A 171 -10.74 14.46 -13.66
CA ASP A 171 -10.64 15.66 -14.49
C ASP A 171 -10.59 15.27 -15.97
N ASP A 172 -10.22 16.22 -16.84
CA ASP A 172 -10.04 16.00 -18.26
C ASP A 172 -8.74 15.26 -18.62
N THR A 173 -7.91 14.86 -17.66
CA THR A 173 -6.61 14.20 -17.89
C THR A 173 -6.53 12.79 -17.30
N ALA A 174 -7.14 12.57 -16.13
CA ALA A 174 -6.95 11.39 -15.31
C ALA A 174 -8.08 11.15 -14.31
N MET A 175 -8.03 9.98 -13.69
CA MET A 175 -8.86 9.60 -12.54
C MET A 175 -8.00 9.07 -11.40
N ALA A 176 -8.41 9.39 -10.18
CA ALA A 176 -7.72 8.99 -8.97
C ALA A 176 -8.70 8.57 -7.87
N LEU A 177 -8.34 7.54 -7.10
CA LEU A 177 -9.03 7.20 -5.86
C LEU A 177 -8.47 8.07 -4.73
N SER A 178 -9.26 9.04 -4.27
CA SER A 178 -8.92 10.00 -3.21
C SER A 178 -9.49 9.60 -1.85
N PHE A 179 -8.80 10.00 -0.78
CA PHE A 179 -9.15 9.70 0.60
C PHE A 179 -9.05 10.95 1.47
N LEU A 180 -9.70 10.92 2.63
CA LEU A 180 -9.58 11.96 3.65
C LEU A 180 -8.65 11.52 4.78
N PRO A 181 -7.88 12.45 5.38
CA PRO A 181 -7.25 12.19 6.68
C PRO A 181 -8.32 11.88 7.73
N VAL A 182 -8.07 10.90 8.60
CA VAL A 182 -8.91 10.68 9.79
C VAL A 182 -8.85 11.90 10.71
N ALA A 183 -10.01 12.33 11.20
CA ALA A 183 -10.18 13.35 12.23
C ALA A 183 -10.40 12.69 13.61
N GLY A 184 -10.17 13.46 14.67
CA GLY A 184 -10.45 13.05 16.06
C GLY A 184 -9.51 11.98 16.60
N THR A 185 -8.25 11.94 16.16
CA THR A 185 -7.23 11.07 16.77
C THR A 185 -6.74 11.65 18.10
N ASP A 186 -6.39 10.80 19.06
CA ASP A 186 -5.94 11.20 20.41
C ASP A 186 -4.74 12.18 20.38
N ASP A 187 -3.91 12.14 19.33
CA ASP A 187 -2.73 12.98 19.13
C ASP A 187 -2.94 14.14 18.13
N GLY A 188 -4.11 14.23 17.50
CA GLY A 188 -4.41 15.20 16.44
C GLY A 188 -3.57 15.05 15.15
N TYR A 189 -2.73 14.01 15.05
CA TYR A 189 -1.76 13.86 13.97
C TYR A 189 -2.41 13.23 12.72
N THR A 190 -2.41 13.99 11.62
CA THR A 190 -3.09 13.60 10.36
C THR A 190 -2.11 13.36 9.21
N TYR A 191 -2.62 12.84 8.08
CA TYR A 191 -1.85 12.73 6.84
C TYR A 191 -1.24 14.07 6.40
N HIS A 192 -1.89 15.19 6.67
CA HIS A 192 -1.34 16.51 6.32
C HIS A 192 -0.10 16.86 7.15
N HIS A 193 -0.10 16.52 8.45
CA HIS A 193 1.07 16.67 9.31
C HIS A 193 2.24 15.82 8.81
N LEU A 194 1.98 14.58 8.36
CA LEU A 194 3.01 13.73 7.75
C LEU A 194 3.64 14.41 6.53
N ARG A 195 2.83 15.04 5.65
CA ARG A 195 3.36 15.75 4.48
C ARG A 195 4.23 16.94 4.88
N ARG A 196 3.78 17.73 5.85
CA ARG A 196 4.57 18.83 6.43
C ARG A 196 5.91 18.32 6.97
N ASP A 197 5.89 17.26 7.78
CA ASP A 197 7.11 16.74 8.41
C ASP A 197 8.08 16.13 7.39
N MET A 198 7.56 15.38 6.41
CA MET A 198 8.37 14.86 5.31
C MET A 198 9.04 16.00 4.54
N TYR A 199 8.29 17.05 4.22
CA TYR A 199 8.83 18.23 3.54
C TYR A 199 9.92 18.90 4.37
N GLY A 200 9.62 19.22 5.64
CA GLY A 200 10.55 19.90 6.53
C GLY A 200 11.85 19.13 6.72
N ARG A 201 11.77 17.81 6.88
CA ARG A 201 12.95 16.95 7.00
C ARG A 201 13.84 16.99 5.77
N VAL A 202 13.26 16.96 4.57
CA VAL A 202 14.01 17.06 3.33
C VAL A 202 14.62 18.45 3.18
N THR A 203 13.87 19.53 3.40
CA THR A 203 14.38 20.90 3.25
C THR A 203 15.42 21.26 4.30
N ASN A 204 15.37 20.68 5.50
CA ASN A 204 16.39 20.86 6.53
C ASN A 204 17.76 20.30 6.13
N THR A 205 17.83 19.42 5.13
CA THR A 205 19.10 18.99 4.54
C THR A 205 19.72 20.05 3.62
N GLY A 206 19.02 21.16 3.36
CA GLY A 206 19.39 22.15 2.34
C GLY A 206 18.97 21.78 0.93
N LEU A 207 18.25 20.66 0.72
CA LEU A 207 17.76 20.28 -0.60
C LEU A 207 16.58 21.18 -1.02
N PRO A 208 16.65 21.90 -2.15
CA PRO A 208 15.53 22.70 -2.63
C PRO A 208 14.42 21.77 -3.16
N VAL A 209 13.27 21.83 -2.50
CA VAL A 209 12.06 21.08 -2.87
C VAL A 209 10.99 22.04 -3.36
N LYS A 210 10.46 21.79 -4.56
CA LYS A 210 9.33 22.53 -5.12
C LYS A 210 8.23 21.54 -5.54
N PRO A 211 7.32 21.18 -4.61
CA PRO A 211 6.27 20.21 -4.91
C PRO A 211 5.25 20.83 -5.84
N ARG A 212 4.82 20.12 -6.90
CA ARG A 212 3.77 20.62 -7.80
C ARG A 212 2.37 20.61 -7.15
N TYR A 213 2.19 19.76 -6.14
CA TYR A 213 0.91 19.56 -5.47
C TYR A 213 1.01 19.86 -3.98
N ILE A 214 0.69 21.08 -3.59
CA ILE A 214 0.60 21.50 -2.18
C ILE A 214 -0.81 21.36 -1.61
N HIS A 215 -1.81 21.25 -2.48
CA HIS A 215 -3.22 21.16 -2.11
C HIS A 215 -3.56 19.93 -1.25
N PRO A 216 -4.65 20.01 -0.45
CA PRO A 216 -5.12 18.91 0.39
C PRO A 216 -5.64 17.74 -0.44
N SER A 217 -4.75 16.81 -0.77
CA SER A 217 -5.07 15.63 -1.56
C SER A 217 -4.27 14.42 -1.09
N ALA A 218 -4.96 13.31 -0.87
CA ALA A 218 -4.38 12.00 -0.60
C ALA A 218 -4.99 11.03 -1.62
N HIS A 219 -4.28 10.75 -2.71
CA HIS A 219 -4.87 10.03 -3.84
C HIS A 219 -3.92 9.02 -4.47
N ILE A 220 -4.52 8.03 -5.11
CA ILE A 220 -3.85 7.04 -5.94
C ILE A 220 -4.38 7.25 -7.36
N THR A 221 -3.51 7.54 -8.32
CA THR A 221 -3.90 7.58 -9.74
C THR A 221 -4.32 6.18 -10.18
N ILE A 222 -5.51 6.06 -10.78
CA ILE A 222 -6.09 4.78 -11.19
C ILE A 222 -6.29 4.68 -12.70
N ALA A 223 -6.46 5.80 -13.40
CA ALA A 223 -6.63 5.81 -14.85
C ALA A 223 -6.16 7.12 -15.49
N ARG A 224 -5.82 7.07 -16.78
CA ARG A 224 -5.41 8.22 -17.61
C ARG A 224 -5.97 8.08 -19.02
N PHE A 225 -6.27 9.21 -19.66
CA PHE A 225 -6.65 9.22 -21.06
C PHE A 225 -5.40 9.17 -21.95
N VAL A 226 -5.30 8.15 -22.79
CA VAL A 226 -4.16 7.93 -23.72
C VAL A 226 -4.59 8.00 -25.19
N THR A 227 -5.90 8.09 -25.44
CA THR A 227 -6.48 8.23 -26.78
C THR A 227 -7.83 8.95 -26.67
N GLN A 228 -8.27 9.55 -27.77
CA GLN A 228 -9.63 10.10 -27.91
C GLN A 228 -10.63 9.04 -28.37
N GLU A 229 -10.17 7.83 -28.70
CA GLU A 229 -11.01 6.73 -29.17
C GLU A 229 -12.11 6.40 -28.16
N GLY A 230 -13.35 6.36 -28.64
CA GLY A 230 -14.55 6.19 -27.82
C GLY A 230 -15.16 7.50 -27.31
N PHE A 231 -14.44 8.63 -27.38
CA PHE A 231 -14.94 9.95 -26.93
C PHE A 231 -14.97 11.01 -28.04
N GLN A 232 -14.41 10.74 -29.21
CA GLN A 232 -14.49 11.60 -30.38
C GLN A 232 -14.80 10.80 -31.65
N THR A 233 -15.62 11.37 -32.53
CA THR A 233 -15.90 10.86 -33.88
C THR A 233 -15.68 11.99 -34.88
N GLY A 234 -14.76 11.83 -35.84
CA GLY A 234 -14.47 12.87 -36.84
C GLY A 234 -13.96 14.20 -36.25
N GLY A 235 -13.25 14.15 -35.12
CA GLY A 235 -12.75 15.33 -34.40
C GLY A 235 -13.80 16.06 -33.55
N VAL A 236 -15.04 15.56 -33.52
CA VAL A 236 -16.12 16.09 -32.68
C VAL A 236 -16.28 15.21 -31.44
N VAL A 237 -16.41 15.83 -30.27
CA VAL A 237 -16.62 15.13 -28.99
C VAL A 237 -17.98 14.45 -28.94
N ASP A 238 -17.99 13.15 -28.66
CA ASP A 238 -19.19 12.39 -28.34
C ASP A 238 -19.64 12.69 -26.91
N ARG A 239 -20.56 13.64 -26.80
CA ARG A 239 -21.10 14.10 -25.51
C ARG A 239 -21.87 13.01 -24.77
N ASN A 240 -22.45 12.04 -25.46
CA ASN A 240 -23.19 10.96 -24.83
C ASN A 240 -22.24 10.00 -24.11
N HIS A 241 -21.12 9.66 -24.73
CA HIS A 241 -20.09 8.84 -24.08
C HIS A 241 -19.38 9.58 -22.94
N VAL A 242 -19.11 10.88 -23.09
CA VAL A 242 -18.59 11.70 -21.97
C VAL A 242 -19.57 11.70 -20.79
N ALA A 243 -20.86 11.92 -21.05
CA ALA A 243 -21.90 11.90 -20.01
C ALA A 243 -22.03 10.52 -19.36
N SER A 244 -21.95 9.44 -20.14
CA SER A 244 -21.99 8.05 -19.64
C SER A 244 -20.83 7.76 -18.70
N LEU A 245 -19.61 8.22 -19.03
CA LEU A 245 -18.44 8.07 -18.15
C LEU A 245 -18.63 8.84 -16.84
N VAL A 246 -19.08 10.09 -16.91
CA VAL A 246 -19.35 10.92 -15.72
C VAL A 246 -20.41 10.26 -14.84
N ASP A 247 -21.53 9.82 -15.40
CA ASP A 247 -22.58 9.14 -14.63
C ASP A 247 -22.08 7.82 -14.02
N LYS A 248 -21.27 7.04 -14.75
CA LYS A 248 -20.65 5.82 -14.20
C LYS A 248 -19.77 6.13 -12.99
N VAL A 249 -18.93 7.16 -13.07
CA VAL A 249 -18.08 7.57 -11.94
C VAL A 249 -18.93 8.04 -10.75
N GLU A 250 -20.03 8.76 -11.00
CA GLU A 250 -20.95 9.18 -9.94
C GLU A 250 -21.73 8.01 -9.32
N GLN A 251 -22.10 6.99 -10.10
CA GLN A 251 -22.65 5.72 -9.58
C GLN A 251 -21.64 5.02 -8.66
N ILE A 252 -20.38 4.90 -9.08
CA ILE A 252 -19.30 4.33 -8.26
C ILE A 252 -19.14 5.14 -6.97
N ASN A 253 -19.14 6.48 -7.05
CA ASN A 253 -19.01 7.34 -5.88
C ASN A 253 -20.17 7.18 -4.89
N ARG A 254 -21.42 7.02 -5.38
CA ARG A 254 -22.57 6.68 -4.51
C ARG A 254 -22.36 5.34 -3.80
N ALA A 255 -21.98 4.30 -4.54
CA ALA A 255 -21.71 2.98 -3.96
C ALA A 255 -20.55 3.00 -2.94
N LEU A 256 -19.48 3.76 -3.22
CA LEU A 256 -18.37 3.95 -2.28
C LEU A 256 -18.82 4.66 -1.00
N ARG A 257 -19.67 5.69 -1.12
CA ARG A 257 -20.25 6.39 0.04
C ARG A 257 -21.11 5.45 0.87
N GLU A 258 -22.04 4.74 0.25
CA GLU A 258 -22.91 3.77 0.95
C GLU A 258 -22.10 2.68 1.68
N LYS A 259 -21.07 2.14 1.02
CA LYS A 259 -20.28 1.02 1.55
C LYS A 259 -19.25 1.44 2.60
N TYR A 260 -18.65 2.62 2.47
CA TYR A 260 -17.48 3.02 3.25
C TYR A 260 -17.66 4.29 4.10
N TRP A 261 -18.72 5.08 3.88
CA TRP A 261 -18.96 6.31 4.63
C TRP A 261 -20.07 6.19 5.69
N ALA A 262 -21.00 5.23 5.55
CA ALA A 262 -22.13 5.03 6.47
C ALA A 262 -21.76 4.44 7.85
N VAL A 263 -20.58 4.78 8.37
CA VAL A 263 -20.18 4.57 9.76
C VAL A 263 -19.92 5.96 10.34
N ASP A 264 -20.95 6.50 11.01
CA ASP A 264 -21.18 7.92 11.31
C ASP A 264 -19.98 8.76 11.79
N ASP A 265 -20.12 10.02 11.40
CA ASP A 265 -19.47 11.26 11.82
C ASP A 265 -18.96 11.34 13.26
N GLY A 266 -17.65 11.61 13.38
CA GLY A 266 -17.11 12.73 14.17
C GLY A 266 -17.20 12.71 15.69
N VAL A 267 -18.02 11.86 16.30
CA VAL A 267 -18.08 11.62 17.75
C VAL A 267 -17.98 10.13 17.95
N LEU A 268 -16.97 9.71 18.72
CA LEU A 268 -16.84 8.38 19.29
C LEU A 268 -18.05 8.11 20.23
N SER A 269 -19.22 7.83 19.64
CA SER A 269 -20.28 7.11 20.33
C SER A 269 -19.75 5.72 20.65
N SER A 270 -19.91 5.32 21.91
CA SER A 270 -19.31 4.17 22.58
C SER A 270 -19.72 2.79 22.04
N THR A 271 -20.11 2.68 20.77
CA THR A 271 -20.50 1.44 20.14
C THR A 271 -20.08 1.47 18.67
N LYS A 272 -19.08 0.63 18.33
CA LYS A 272 -18.51 0.42 16.98
C LYS A 272 -17.46 1.41 16.46
N ALA A 273 -16.52 1.78 17.30
CA ALA A 273 -15.18 2.14 16.84
C ALA A 273 -14.14 1.25 17.52
N LYS A 274 -13.46 0.40 16.77
CA LYS A 274 -12.07 -0.01 17.07
C LYS A 274 -11.50 -0.77 15.89
N LEU A 275 -10.73 -0.02 15.10
CA LEU A 275 -9.52 -0.53 14.50
C LEU A 275 -8.38 -0.24 15.48
N LEU A 276 -7.64 -1.31 15.76
CA LEU A 276 -6.29 -1.40 16.34
C LEU A 276 -6.20 -1.55 17.87
N PRO A 277 -5.64 -2.67 18.36
CA PRO A 277 -5.13 -2.75 19.72
C PRO A 277 -3.89 -1.87 19.82
N GLN A 278 -3.91 -0.94 20.76
CA GLN A 278 -2.68 -0.36 21.32
C GLN A 278 -1.89 -1.49 22.00
N LYS A 279 -0.60 -1.54 21.69
CA LYS A 279 0.42 -2.47 22.24
C LYS A 279 0.20 -3.97 21.94
N ALA A 280 0.49 -4.36 20.70
CA ALA A 280 1.21 -5.61 20.41
C ALA A 280 1.75 -5.57 18.97
N ASP A 281 3.06 -5.76 18.80
CA ASP A 281 3.80 -6.06 17.56
C ASP A 281 2.95 -6.43 16.33
N LEU A 282 2.79 -5.49 15.39
CA LEU A 282 2.04 -5.72 14.14
C LEU A 282 2.94 -5.70 12.90
N CYS A 283 3.52 -6.86 12.63
CA CYS A 283 4.01 -7.28 11.31
C CYS A 283 2.83 -7.76 10.44
N LEU A 284 2.31 -6.93 9.52
CA LEU A 284 1.37 -7.29 8.42
C LEU A 284 0.07 -8.02 8.87
N PRO A 285 -0.97 -8.18 8.03
CA PRO A 285 -2.06 -9.09 8.37
C PRO A 285 -1.45 -10.50 8.46
N ARG A 286 -1.24 -10.98 9.69
CA ARG A 286 -0.83 -12.36 9.93
C ARG A 286 -1.97 -13.22 9.41
N ASN A 287 -1.81 -13.81 8.23
CA ASN A 287 -2.49 -15.05 7.86
C ASN A 287 -2.01 -16.13 8.84
N GLN A 288 -2.48 -16.05 10.08
CA GLN A 288 -2.22 -17.00 11.15
C GLN A 288 -2.94 -18.29 10.77
N VAL A 289 -2.15 -19.34 10.56
CA VAL A 289 -2.67 -20.65 10.20
C VAL A 289 -3.02 -21.38 11.50
N ASN A 290 -4.31 -21.54 11.76
CA ASN A 290 -4.81 -22.31 12.90
C ASN A 290 -5.22 -23.72 12.45
N VAL A 291 -4.72 -24.74 13.14
CA VAL A 291 -5.09 -26.15 12.94
C VAL A 291 -5.70 -26.72 14.22
N PRO A 292 -6.83 -27.44 14.17
CA PRO A 292 -7.42 -28.02 15.37
C PRO A 292 -6.51 -29.09 16.01
N LYS A 293 -6.54 -29.17 17.35
CA LYS A 293 -5.83 -30.22 18.14
C LYS A 293 -6.34 -31.63 17.85
N THR A 294 -7.51 -31.75 17.23
CA THR A 294 -8.17 -33.02 16.92
C THR A 294 -8.62 -33.02 15.46
N ARG A 295 -8.31 -34.09 14.71
CA ARG A 295 -8.73 -34.22 13.30
C ARG A 295 -9.19 -35.65 13.01
N ARG A 296 -10.36 -35.81 12.37
CA ARG A 296 -10.78 -37.10 11.81
C ARG A 296 -10.09 -37.33 10.47
N THR A 297 -9.43 -38.46 10.32
CA THR A 297 -8.71 -38.83 9.09
C THR A 297 -8.47 -40.34 9.05
N TYR A 298 -8.21 -40.88 7.87
CA TYR A 298 -7.96 -42.31 7.66
C TYR A 298 -6.76 -42.82 8.48
N CYS A 299 -6.95 -43.87 9.29
CA CYS A 299 -5.88 -44.55 10.00
C CYS A 299 -5.38 -45.74 9.18
N LYS A 300 -4.08 -45.80 8.90
CA LYS A 300 -3.43 -46.88 8.12
C LYS A 300 -3.06 -48.11 8.96
N SER A 301 -3.31 -48.11 10.27
CA SER A 301 -3.01 -49.27 11.13
C SER A 301 -3.86 -50.46 10.72
N LYS A 302 -3.27 -51.65 10.80
CA LYS A 302 -3.96 -52.92 10.52
C LYS A 302 -5.21 -53.11 11.37
N ASP A 303 -5.19 -52.59 12.59
CA ASP A 303 -6.30 -52.72 13.56
C ASP A 303 -7.44 -51.71 13.33
N CYS A 304 -7.23 -50.70 12.49
CA CYS A 304 -8.22 -49.64 12.28
C CYS A 304 -8.78 -49.62 10.85
N HIS A 305 -7.93 -49.46 9.83
CA HIS A 305 -8.31 -49.33 8.42
C HIS A 305 -9.56 -48.46 8.13
N LYS A 306 -9.81 -47.42 8.95
CA LYS A 306 -10.98 -46.54 8.84
C LYS A 306 -10.68 -45.13 9.33
N HIS A 307 -11.62 -44.21 9.11
CA HIS A 307 -11.52 -42.82 9.56
C HIS A 307 -11.70 -42.72 11.07
N GLN A 308 -10.60 -42.45 11.77
CA GLN A 308 -10.56 -42.34 13.22
C GLN A 308 -10.18 -40.92 13.67
N GLN A 309 -10.49 -40.60 14.92
CA GLN A 309 -10.05 -39.37 15.57
C GLN A 309 -8.54 -39.42 15.81
N HIS A 310 -7.82 -38.38 15.40
CA HIS A 310 -6.38 -38.25 15.65
C HIS A 310 -6.10 -37.03 16.53
N LYS A 311 -5.22 -37.21 17.52
CA LYS A 311 -4.59 -36.12 18.27
C LYS A 311 -3.49 -35.51 17.40
N VAL A 312 -3.59 -34.21 17.13
CA VAL A 312 -2.66 -33.46 16.31
C VAL A 312 -1.60 -32.82 17.22
N THR A 313 -0.33 -32.96 16.86
CA THR A 313 0.80 -32.31 17.54
C THR A 313 1.76 -31.77 16.50
N GLN A 314 2.56 -30.75 16.84
CA GLN A 314 3.61 -30.26 15.96
C GLN A 314 4.83 -31.19 16.05
N TYR A 315 5.37 -31.59 14.90
CA TYR A 315 6.64 -32.33 14.87
C TYR A 315 7.79 -31.43 15.34
N LYS A 316 8.62 -31.97 16.22
CA LYS A 316 9.90 -31.37 16.63
C LYS A 316 11.01 -32.33 16.25
N ALA A 317 12.11 -31.81 15.72
CA ALA A 317 13.31 -32.60 15.49
C ALA A 317 13.88 -33.03 16.85
N GLY A 318 14.21 -34.32 16.99
CA GLY A 318 14.88 -34.84 18.17
C GLY A 318 16.36 -34.44 18.22
N LYS A 319 17.01 -34.66 19.36
CA LYS A 319 18.46 -34.52 19.51
C LYS A 319 19.16 -35.44 18.50
N ALA A 320 20.15 -34.91 17.79
CA ALA A 320 20.94 -35.71 16.85
C ALA A 320 21.72 -36.80 17.61
N SER A 321 21.63 -38.05 17.15
CA SER A 321 22.39 -39.16 17.72
C SER A 321 23.85 -39.10 17.28
N LEU A 322 24.78 -39.27 18.23
CA LEU A 322 26.22 -39.31 17.97
C LEU A 322 26.66 -40.63 17.30
N TYR A 323 25.91 -41.71 17.54
CA TYR A 323 26.26 -43.06 17.07
C TYR A 323 25.81 -43.33 15.62
N ALA A 324 25.05 -42.41 15.03
CA ALA A 324 24.66 -42.50 13.63
C ALA A 324 25.91 -42.59 12.73
N GLN A 325 25.89 -43.49 11.75
CA GLN A 325 27.05 -43.78 10.89
C GLN A 325 27.66 -42.50 10.26
N GLY A 326 26.81 -41.58 9.80
CA GLY A 326 27.25 -40.31 9.21
C GLY A 326 28.00 -39.41 10.20
N LYS A 327 27.55 -39.35 11.46
CA LYS A 327 28.20 -38.57 12.52
C LYS A 327 29.54 -39.18 12.92
N ARG A 328 29.59 -40.50 13.17
CA ARG A 328 30.85 -41.23 13.44
C ARG A 328 31.89 -41.03 12.33
N ARG A 329 31.47 -41.10 11.06
CA ARG A 329 32.35 -40.87 9.91
C ARG A 329 32.84 -39.42 9.84
N TYR A 330 31.96 -38.45 10.09
CA TYR A 330 32.30 -37.03 10.10
C TYR A 330 33.32 -36.72 11.20
N ASP A 331 33.10 -37.22 12.42
CA ASP A 331 33.98 -36.98 13.56
C ASP A 331 35.37 -37.58 13.34
N ARG A 332 35.45 -38.80 12.80
CA ARG A 332 36.73 -39.43 12.40
C ARG A 332 37.43 -38.68 11.26
N LYS A 333 36.67 -38.04 10.37
CA LYS A 333 37.26 -37.24 9.28
C LYS A 333 37.74 -35.88 9.80
N GLN A 334 37.04 -35.32 10.78
CA GLN A 334 37.30 -34.00 11.35
C GLN A 334 38.43 -34.01 12.38
N SER A 335 38.83 -35.18 12.91
CA SER A 335 39.96 -35.32 13.82
C SER A 335 41.31 -35.13 13.12
N GLY A 336 42.27 -34.50 13.81
CA GLY A 336 43.61 -34.22 13.29
C GLY A 336 43.75 -32.78 12.77
N TYR A 337 44.71 -32.58 11.86
CA TYR A 337 45.01 -31.26 11.27
C TYR A 337 44.30 -31.10 9.91
N GLY A 338 44.09 -29.86 9.45
CA GLY A 338 43.50 -29.56 8.14
C GLY A 338 42.14 -28.85 8.17
N GLY A 339 41.65 -28.44 9.35
CA GLY A 339 40.48 -27.56 9.47
C GLY A 339 39.14 -28.22 9.12
N GLN A 340 38.20 -27.44 8.59
CA GLN A 340 36.82 -27.87 8.33
C GLN A 340 36.74 -28.79 7.08
N THR A 341 36.39 -30.06 7.27
CA THR A 341 36.48 -31.09 6.20
C THR A 341 35.23 -31.28 5.34
N LYS A 342 34.11 -30.66 5.71
CA LYS A 342 32.84 -30.70 4.96
C LYS A 342 32.27 -29.29 4.76
N PRO A 343 31.62 -29.01 3.61
CA PRO A 343 31.05 -27.70 3.33
C PRO A 343 30.03 -27.24 4.37
N VAL A 344 30.10 -25.96 4.74
CA VAL A 344 29.12 -25.28 5.58
C VAL A 344 28.26 -24.38 4.69
N PHE A 345 26.94 -24.50 4.78
CA PHE A 345 26.03 -23.73 3.94
C PHE A 345 25.72 -22.35 4.53
N HIS A 346 26.17 -21.27 3.85
CA HIS A 346 26.02 -19.89 4.33
C HIS A 346 24.82 -19.13 3.70
N LYS A 347 24.47 -19.39 2.43
CA LYS A 347 23.49 -18.60 1.66
C LYS A 347 22.04 -19.01 1.92
N LYS A 348 21.55 -18.87 3.16
CA LYS A 348 20.17 -19.22 3.53
C LYS A 348 19.16 -18.17 3.06
N ALA A 349 18.42 -18.46 1.99
CA ALA A 349 17.39 -17.55 1.46
C ALA A 349 15.99 -17.70 2.08
N LYS A 350 15.65 -18.87 2.65
CA LYS A 350 14.28 -19.15 3.12
C LYS A 350 14.08 -18.70 4.56
N THR A 351 13.08 -17.84 4.77
CA THR A 351 12.70 -17.28 6.09
C THR A 351 11.73 -18.15 6.89
N THR A 352 11.11 -19.15 6.26
CA THR A 352 10.11 -20.05 6.89
C THR A 352 10.46 -21.52 6.68
N LYS A 353 9.85 -22.41 7.45
CA LYS A 353 9.95 -23.87 7.31
C LYS A 353 8.59 -24.47 6.96
N LYS A 354 8.55 -25.64 6.32
CA LYS A 354 7.31 -26.40 6.17
C LYS A 354 6.98 -27.03 7.53
N ILE A 355 5.77 -26.80 8.02
CA ILE A 355 5.33 -27.35 9.30
C ILE A 355 4.83 -28.76 9.07
N VAL A 356 5.27 -29.70 9.91
CA VAL A 356 4.84 -31.09 9.87
C VAL A 356 4.02 -31.38 11.12
N LEU A 357 2.83 -31.94 10.92
CA LEU A 357 1.94 -32.38 11.98
C LEU A 357 2.15 -33.87 12.24
N ARG A 358 2.25 -34.25 13.51
CA ARG A 358 2.20 -35.64 13.96
C ARG A 358 0.78 -35.94 14.42
N LEU A 359 0.14 -36.87 13.73
CA LEU A 359 -1.24 -37.31 13.96
C LEU A 359 -1.19 -38.67 14.66
N GLU A 360 -1.64 -38.74 15.91
CA GLU A 360 -1.71 -39.97 16.70
C GLU A 360 -3.16 -40.46 16.79
N CYS A 361 -3.42 -41.69 16.33
CA CYS A 361 -4.74 -42.31 16.40
C CYS A 361 -5.14 -42.55 17.86
N THR A 362 -6.37 -42.18 18.24
CA THR A 362 -6.85 -42.40 19.61
C THR A 362 -7.04 -43.87 19.94
N ALA A 363 -7.46 -44.69 18.97
CA ALA A 363 -7.75 -46.12 19.12
C ALA A 363 -6.47 -46.98 19.16
N CYS A 364 -5.67 -47.00 18.08
CA CYS A 364 -4.50 -47.88 17.97
C CYS A 364 -3.15 -47.24 18.31
N LYS A 365 -3.12 -45.95 18.69
CA LYS A 365 -1.88 -45.17 18.97
C LYS A 365 -0.88 -45.08 17.81
N ALA A 366 -1.25 -45.54 16.62
CA ALA A 366 -0.43 -45.39 15.41
C ALA A 366 -0.25 -43.91 15.08
N LYS A 367 0.97 -43.56 14.65
CA LYS A 367 1.40 -42.19 14.38
C LYS A 367 1.69 -42.01 12.90
N LYS A 368 1.16 -40.95 12.30
CA LYS A 368 1.46 -40.56 10.91
C LYS A 368 1.85 -39.08 10.83
N GLN A 369 2.62 -38.72 9.82
CA GLN A 369 3.07 -37.34 9.59
C GLN A 369 2.33 -36.72 8.41
N LEU A 370 2.01 -35.43 8.51
CA LEU A 370 1.39 -34.64 7.43
C LEU A 370 2.10 -33.29 7.31
N SER A 371 2.63 -32.98 6.12
CA SER A 371 3.30 -31.71 5.85
C SER A 371 2.33 -30.65 5.34
N LEU A 372 2.47 -29.42 5.84
CA LEU A 372 1.73 -28.25 5.39
C LEU A 372 2.56 -27.39 4.42
N LYS A 373 1.88 -26.44 3.76
CA LYS A 373 2.54 -25.34 3.05
C LYS A 373 3.33 -24.45 4.03
N ARG A 374 4.28 -23.66 3.51
CA ARG A 374 5.08 -22.74 4.33
C ARG A 374 4.19 -21.61 4.85
N CYS A 375 4.34 -21.26 6.12
CA CYS A 375 3.66 -20.13 6.76
C CYS A 375 4.61 -19.47 7.76
N LYS A 376 4.37 -18.19 8.07
CA LYS A 376 5.14 -17.42 9.06
C LYS A 376 4.63 -17.64 10.49
N HIS A 377 3.30 -17.67 10.66
CA HIS A 377 2.64 -17.86 11.95
C HIS A 377 1.73 -19.07 11.91
N PHE A 378 1.92 -19.98 12.87
CA PHE A 378 1.17 -21.22 12.98
C PHE A 378 0.80 -21.47 14.44
N GLU A 379 -0.45 -21.84 14.66
CA GLU A 379 -0.98 -22.19 15.97
C GLU A 379 -1.76 -23.50 15.90
N LEU A 380 -1.77 -24.20 17.03
CA LEU A 380 -2.45 -25.49 17.17
C LEU A 380 -3.52 -25.38 18.25
N GLY A 381 -4.78 -25.43 17.82
CA GLY A 381 -5.96 -25.32 18.68
C GLY A 381 -6.22 -23.92 19.18
N GLY A 382 -6.01 -22.91 18.33
CA GLY A 382 -6.56 -21.58 18.57
C GLY A 382 -8.07 -21.57 18.35
N ASP A 383 -8.72 -20.47 18.70
CA ASP A 383 -10.15 -20.33 18.54
C ASP A 383 -10.56 -20.31 17.07
N LYS A 384 -11.71 -20.94 16.78
CA LYS A 384 -12.31 -20.81 15.46
C LYS A 384 -12.76 -19.36 15.31
N LYS A 385 -12.47 -18.79 14.13
CA LYS A 385 -12.98 -17.45 13.80
C LYS A 385 -14.51 -17.46 13.89
N THR A 386 -15.05 -16.66 14.79
CA THR A 386 -16.48 -16.46 14.95
C THR A 386 -17.02 -15.68 13.75
N LYS A 387 -18.13 -16.16 13.17
CA LYS A 387 -18.81 -15.47 12.05
C LYS A 387 -19.66 -14.34 12.63
N GLY A 388 -19.40 -13.10 12.22
CA GLY A 388 -20.21 -11.94 12.62
C GLY A 388 -20.16 -11.57 14.10
N ALA A 389 -19.25 -12.14 14.88
CA ALA A 389 -19.08 -11.71 16.28
C ALA A 389 -18.49 -10.31 16.32
N ALA A 390 -19.09 -9.46 17.15
CA ALA A 390 -18.52 -8.18 17.52
C ALA A 390 -17.14 -8.43 18.16
N LEU A 391 -16.13 -7.70 17.69
CA LEU A 391 -14.80 -7.74 18.28
C LEU A 391 -14.91 -7.22 19.73
N VAL A 392 -14.53 -8.06 20.68
CA VAL A 392 -14.39 -7.65 22.09
C VAL A 392 -13.14 -6.80 22.20
N PHE A 393 -13.24 -5.75 23.01
CA PHE A 393 -12.42 -4.55 22.97
C PHE A 393 -11.61 -4.33 24.22
#